data_AF-A0A822BJQ9-F1
#
_entry.id   AF-A0A822BJQ9-F1
#
_cell.length_a   1.000
_cell.length_b   1.000
_cell.length_c   1.000
_cell.angle_alpha   90.00
_cell.angle_beta   90.00
_cell.angle_gamma   90.00
#
_symmetry.space_group_name_H-M   'P 1'
#
loop_
_entity.id
_entity.type
_entity.pdbx_description
1 polymer ?
#
loop_
_entity_poly.entity_id
_entity_poly.type
_entity_poly.pdbx_seq_one_letter_code
_entity_poly.pdbx_strand_id
1 'polypeptide(L)'
;MASQIEKLKSKANDAFSEENYDEAIDLYTQAIALDGNSHYLYSNRSAAYTKAYKYKEALKDAEQCLKLKSDFVKGYSRKGAALLLLKRYEEAINTYEKGLKIDPNNEVLLSDLETARKAATDVIVVCSSSKFLFEKICKAGGKSVLASYKSQLKKSQNSVISVQADGELASKQIYFLSWKADADASTLRKSIEKFVSDAFEKAVEENHHSMAFPAIGCGQFGCSIDLVAQAMIREVHRKQQEHGISVTFVIQPEKTDIYDAFQNQIQLLEAEISPTDLKTMSATVKKGVIEIEQGNIIKQKVDVIIGTSSSGFLRQAITEAAGNEVQKAYKKELNNHPNSTLIAVPSGALPCKQIFFVKWEPNDNEDILRQSIIDFISTVVQNMISYKFTSVAFPAIGCGLHGCSTQI
;
A
#
# COMPACT_ATOMS: atom_id res chain seq x y z
N MET A 1 47.05 -4.19 -29.94
CA MET A 1 45.57 -4.24 -29.98
C MET A 1 44.92 -3.30 -28.97
N ALA A 2 45.25 -3.37 -27.67
CA ALA A 2 44.65 -2.51 -26.64
C ALA A 2 44.71 -0.99 -26.96
N SER A 3 45.86 -0.49 -27.42
CA SER A 3 46.02 0.92 -27.83
C SER A 3 45.10 1.33 -28.99
N GLN A 4 44.79 0.42 -29.91
CA GLN A 4 43.90 0.69 -31.05
C GLN A 4 42.42 0.72 -30.62
N ILE A 5 42.01 -0.15 -29.69
CA ILE A 5 40.65 -0.16 -29.13
C ILE A 5 40.38 1.15 -28.40
N GLU A 6 41.31 1.60 -27.55
CA GLU A 6 41.18 2.87 -26.83
C GLU A 6 41.10 4.07 -27.79
N LYS A 7 41.88 4.06 -28.87
CA LYS A 7 41.81 5.10 -29.90
C LYS A 7 40.45 5.12 -30.61
N LEU A 8 39.91 3.96 -30.99
CA LEU A 8 38.58 3.86 -31.61
C LEU A 8 37.47 4.30 -30.64
N LYS A 9 37.55 3.86 -29.38
CA LYS A 9 36.62 4.25 -28.32
C LYS A 9 36.65 5.77 -28.08
N SER A 10 37.83 6.38 -28.03
CA SER A 10 37.96 7.83 -27.88
C SER A 10 37.28 8.56 -29.03
N LYS A 11 37.61 8.20 -30.28
CA LYS A 11 36.97 8.81 -31.45
C LYS A 11 35.45 8.60 -31.47
N ALA A 12 34.98 7.43 -31.03
CA ALA A 12 33.55 7.15 -30.94
C ALA A 12 32.86 8.01 -29.88
N ASN A 13 33.52 8.27 -28.75
CA ASN A 13 33.04 9.22 -27.74
C ASN A 13 32.99 10.64 -28.32
N ASP A 14 34.03 11.06 -29.05
CA ASP A 14 34.11 12.40 -29.66
C ASP A 14 32.96 12.58 -30.68
N ALA A 15 32.78 11.63 -31.60
CA ALA A 15 31.67 11.64 -32.55
C ALA A 15 30.30 11.63 -31.87
N PHE A 16 30.15 10.90 -30.75
CA PHE A 16 28.92 10.91 -29.96
C PHE A 16 28.65 12.29 -29.33
N SER A 17 29.69 12.94 -28.81
CA SER A 17 29.60 14.30 -28.24
C SER A 17 29.33 15.37 -29.29
N GLU A 18 29.74 15.16 -30.53
CA GLU A 18 29.42 15.99 -31.70
C GLU A 18 28.05 15.68 -32.32
N GLU A 19 27.26 14.81 -31.68
CA GLU A 19 25.96 14.33 -32.16
C GLU A 19 26.01 13.57 -33.50
N ASN A 20 27.20 13.19 -33.97
CA ASN A 20 27.38 12.31 -35.13
C ASN A 20 27.21 10.84 -34.73
N TYR A 21 25.97 10.47 -34.44
CA TYR A 21 25.66 9.17 -33.86
C TYR A 21 25.95 7.99 -34.79
N ASP A 22 25.82 8.15 -36.11
CA ASP A 22 26.13 7.08 -37.06
C ASP A 22 27.64 6.79 -37.11
N GLU A 23 28.48 7.82 -37.12
CA GLU A 23 29.93 7.64 -37.01
C GLU A 23 30.34 7.02 -35.66
N ALA A 24 29.73 7.47 -34.57
CA ALA A 24 29.96 6.87 -33.25
C ALA A 24 29.62 5.37 -33.25
N ILE A 25 28.48 4.97 -33.83
CA ILE A 25 28.06 3.58 -33.98
C ILE A 25 29.10 2.77 -34.76
N ASP A 26 29.58 3.29 -35.89
CA ASP A 26 30.57 2.61 -36.73
C ASP A 26 31.91 2.43 -36.01
N LEU A 27 32.38 3.46 -35.32
CA LEU A 27 33.62 3.41 -34.54
C LEU A 27 33.53 2.44 -33.36
N TYR A 28 32.42 2.43 -32.62
CA TYR A 28 32.19 1.41 -31.60
C TYR A 28 32.10 0.01 -32.19
N THR A 29 31.49 -0.14 -33.37
CA THR A 29 31.40 -1.44 -34.05
C THR A 29 32.78 -1.98 -34.41
N GLN A 30 33.67 -1.11 -34.92
CA GLN A 30 35.07 -1.46 -35.16
C GLN A 30 35.79 -1.82 -33.86
N ALA A 31 35.57 -1.08 -32.76
CA ALA A 31 36.16 -1.39 -31.47
C ALA A 31 35.68 -2.76 -30.93
N ILE A 32 34.39 -3.08 -31.07
CA ILE A 32 33.79 -4.37 -30.67
C ILE A 32 34.33 -5.52 -31.51
N ALA A 33 34.62 -5.30 -32.79
CA ALA A 33 35.26 -6.32 -33.63
C ALA A 33 36.68 -6.68 -33.15
N LEU A 34 37.36 -5.77 -32.46
CA LEU A 34 38.66 -6.01 -31.83
C LEU A 34 38.53 -6.58 -30.41
N ASP A 35 37.48 -6.22 -29.67
CA ASP A 35 37.17 -6.74 -28.33
C ASP A 35 35.65 -6.89 -28.10
N GLY A 36 35.15 -8.09 -28.41
CA GLY A 36 33.75 -8.45 -28.22
C GLY A 36 33.35 -8.77 -26.77
N ASN A 37 34.27 -8.66 -25.80
CA ASN A 37 33.99 -8.94 -24.39
C ASN A 37 33.90 -7.67 -23.53
N SER A 38 34.07 -6.48 -24.12
CA SER A 38 33.96 -5.21 -23.40
C SER A 38 32.50 -4.75 -23.24
N HIS A 39 31.94 -4.94 -22.04
CA HIS A 39 30.63 -4.42 -21.68
C HIS A 39 30.50 -2.89 -21.83
N TYR A 40 31.59 -2.13 -21.69
CA TYR A 40 31.60 -0.67 -21.92
C TYR A 40 31.32 -0.30 -23.38
N LEU A 41 31.88 -1.03 -24.35
CA LEU A 41 31.68 -0.75 -25.76
C LEU A 41 30.21 -0.98 -26.17
N TYR A 42 29.61 -2.09 -25.71
CA TYR A 42 28.19 -2.35 -25.91
C TYR A 42 27.30 -1.30 -25.20
N SER A 43 27.63 -0.90 -23.98
CA SER A 43 26.89 0.15 -23.25
C SER A 43 26.91 1.50 -23.99
N ASN A 44 28.05 1.87 -24.54
CA ASN A 44 28.21 3.14 -25.25
C ASN A 44 27.56 3.10 -26.64
N ARG A 45 27.72 2.00 -27.39
CA ARG A 45 27.06 1.85 -28.69
C ARG A 45 25.53 1.75 -28.55
N SER A 46 25.04 1.14 -27.48
CA SER A 46 23.61 1.19 -27.11
C SER A 46 23.13 2.63 -26.96
N ALA A 47 23.89 3.49 -26.27
CA ALA A 47 23.56 4.91 -26.14
C ALA A 47 23.53 5.64 -27.50
N ALA A 48 24.50 5.35 -28.37
CA ALA A 48 24.56 5.92 -29.72
C ALA A 48 23.37 5.48 -30.57
N TYR A 49 23.01 4.19 -30.53
CA TYR A 49 21.80 3.67 -31.17
C TYR A 49 20.52 4.35 -30.64
N THR A 50 20.41 4.56 -29.33
CA THR A 50 19.28 5.29 -28.74
C THR A 50 19.17 6.70 -29.30
N LYS A 51 20.28 7.45 -29.37
CA LYS A 51 20.30 8.81 -29.92
C LYS A 51 20.07 8.86 -31.43
N ALA A 52 20.43 7.81 -32.15
CA ALA A 52 20.12 7.62 -33.57
C ALA A 52 18.69 7.07 -33.82
N TYR A 53 17.82 7.00 -32.81
CA TYR A 53 16.45 6.46 -32.91
C TYR A 53 16.37 4.95 -33.30
N LYS A 54 17.49 4.21 -33.18
CA LYS A 54 17.64 2.78 -33.50
C LYS A 54 17.44 1.92 -32.25
N TYR A 55 16.21 1.92 -31.72
CA TYR A 55 15.96 1.40 -30.36
C TYR A 55 16.06 -0.13 -30.21
N LYS A 56 15.80 -0.90 -31.28
CA LYS A 56 15.91 -2.37 -31.23
C LYS A 56 17.38 -2.80 -31.11
N GLU A 57 18.25 -2.11 -31.82
CA GLU A 57 19.70 -2.26 -31.79
C GLU A 57 20.26 -1.82 -30.44
N ALA A 58 19.78 -0.69 -29.92
CA ALA A 58 20.12 -0.21 -28.58
C ALA A 58 19.79 -1.25 -27.50
N LEU A 59 18.60 -1.87 -27.58
CA LEU A 59 18.18 -2.93 -26.66
C LEU A 59 19.10 -4.15 -26.75
N LYS A 60 19.40 -4.62 -27.96
CA LYS A 60 20.28 -5.78 -28.18
C LYS A 60 21.67 -5.56 -27.58
N ASP A 61 22.23 -4.37 -27.75
CA ASP A 61 23.53 -4.02 -27.17
C ASP A 61 23.46 -3.89 -25.65
N ALA A 62 22.38 -3.32 -25.09
CA ALA A 62 22.21 -3.25 -23.65
C ALA A 62 22.07 -4.64 -23.00
N GLU A 63 21.39 -5.57 -23.68
CA GLU A 63 21.30 -6.97 -23.24
C GLU A 63 22.64 -7.69 -23.31
N GLN A 64 23.42 -7.47 -24.37
CA GLN A 64 24.76 -8.01 -24.48
C GLN A 64 25.70 -7.42 -23.41
N CYS A 65 25.57 -6.13 -23.10
CA CYS A 65 26.28 -5.47 -22.01
C CYS A 65 26.02 -6.16 -20.66
N LEU A 66 24.75 -6.40 -20.31
CA LEU A 66 24.35 -7.09 -19.08
C LEU A 66 24.69 -8.58 -19.07
N LYS A 67 24.76 -9.23 -20.24
CA LYS A 67 25.24 -10.61 -20.37
C LYS A 67 26.74 -10.71 -20.05
N LEU A 68 27.53 -9.72 -20.45
CA LEU A 68 28.96 -9.66 -20.17
C LEU A 68 29.26 -9.23 -18.72
N LYS A 69 28.44 -8.34 -18.15
CA LYS A 69 28.60 -7.82 -16.80
C LYS A 69 27.24 -7.54 -16.17
N SER A 70 26.72 -8.51 -15.41
CA SER A 70 25.35 -8.48 -14.86
C SER A 70 25.15 -7.50 -13.70
N ASP A 71 26.22 -7.07 -13.03
CA ASP A 71 26.21 -6.08 -11.94
C ASP A 71 26.49 -4.65 -12.43
N PHE A 72 26.56 -4.42 -13.74
CA PHE A 72 26.81 -3.10 -14.29
C PHE A 72 25.53 -2.24 -14.35
N VAL A 73 25.32 -1.41 -13.32
CA VAL A 73 24.13 -0.55 -13.13
C VAL A 73 23.78 0.28 -14.39
N LYS A 74 24.79 0.84 -15.08
CA LYS A 74 24.57 1.61 -16.32
C LYS A 74 23.99 0.76 -17.46
N GLY A 75 24.25 -0.55 -17.49
CA GLY A 75 23.62 -1.48 -18.43
C GLY A 75 22.11 -1.59 -18.24
N TYR A 76 21.63 -1.55 -17.00
CA TYR A 76 20.19 -1.51 -16.69
C TYR A 76 19.56 -0.18 -17.13
N SER A 77 20.24 0.95 -16.92
CA SER A 77 19.78 2.25 -17.45
C SER A 77 19.64 2.20 -18.99
N ARG A 78 20.64 1.65 -19.71
CA ARG A 78 20.58 1.50 -21.18
C ARG A 78 19.44 0.60 -21.64
N LYS A 79 19.27 -0.57 -21.01
CA LYS A 79 18.22 -1.53 -21.36
C LYS A 79 16.84 -0.95 -21.10
N GLY A 80 16.63 -0.34 -19.93
CA GLY A 80 15.36 0.30 -19.58
C GLY A 80 15.03 1.46 -20.51
N ALA A 81 16.00 2.30 -20.87
CA ALA A 81 15.77 3.43 -21.78
C ALA A 81 15.36 2.96 -23.19
N ALA A 82 16.01 1.92 -23.71
CA ALA A 82 15.64 1.32 -24.99
C ALA A 82 14.23 0.71 -24.95
N LEU A 83 13.87 0.00 -23.87
CA LEU A 83 12.52 -0.56 -23.68
C LEU A 83 11.44 0.52 -23.56
N LEU A 84 11.73 1.59 -22.82
CA LEU A 84 10.85 2.75 -22.67
C LEU A 84 10.53 3.39 -24.03
N LEU A 85 11.55 3.60 -24.86
CA LEU A 85 11.40 4.18 -26.21
C LEU A 85 10.73 3.22 -27.19
N LEU A 86 10.84 1.91 -26.96
CA LEU A 86 10.05 0.88 -27.66
C LEU A 86 8.62 0.74 -27.13
N LYS A 87 8.22 1.56 -26.15
CA LYS A 87 6.92 1.52 -25.46
C LYS A 87 6.64 0.20 -24.72
N ARG A 88 7.69 -0.53 -24.35
CA ARG A 88 7.65 -1.78 -23.57
C ARG A 88 7.81 -1.44 -22.09
N TYR A 89 6.83 -0.73 -21.53
CA TYR A 89 6.97 -0.04 -20.25
C TYR A 89 7.16 -0.98 -19.06
N GLU A 90 6.39 -2.07 -18.96
CA GLU A 90 6.53 -3.04 -17.86
C GLU A 90 7.91 -3.70 -17.83
N GLU A 91 8.46 -4.00 -19.01
CA GLU A 91 9.81 -4.54 -19.10
C GLU A 91 10.87 -3.51 -18.71
N ALA A 92 10.64 -2.23 -19.01
CA ALA A 92 11.50 -1.13 -18.56
C ALA A 92 11.46 -0.99 -17.03
N ILE A 93 10.27 -0.99 -16.42
CA ILE A 93 10.06 -0.93 -14.97
C ILE A 93 10.84 -2.06 -14.27
N ASN A 94 10.60 -3.31 -14.69
CA ASN A 94 11.30 -4.48 -14.13
C ASN A 94 12.83 -4.39 -14.33
N THR A 95 13.28 -3.82 -15.45
CA THR A 95 14.72 -3.62 -15.70
C THR A 95 15.31 -2.62 -14.73
N TYR A 96 14.67 -1.46 -14.52
CA TYR A 96 15.16 -0.45 -13.58
C TYR A 96 15.12 -0.96 -12.13
N GLU A 97 14.07 -1.67 -11.72
CA GLU A 97 13.97 -2.28 -10.40
C GLU A 97 15.07 -3.32 -10.15
N LYS A 98 15.45 -4.12 -11.17
CA LYS A 98 16.61 -5.01 -11.07
C LYS A 98 17.92 -4.25 -10.90
N GLY A 99 18.09 -3.11 -11.57
CA GLY A 99 19.25 -2.24 -11.38
C GLY A 99 19.30 -1.64 -9.97
N LEU A 100 18.16 -1.20 -9.43
CA LEU A 100 18.03 -0.66 -8.08
C LEU A 100 18.26 -1.70 -6.98
N LYS A 101 18.06 -3.00 -7.26
CA LYS A 101 18.49 -4.07 -6.34
C LYS A 101 20.01 -4.13 -6.17
N ILE A 102 20.78 -3.64 -7.14
CA ILE A 102 22.25 -3.58 -7.09
C ILE A 102 22.72 -2.25 -6.48
N ASP A 103 22.11 -1.14 -6.88
CA ASP A 103 22.37 0.20 -6.36
C ASP A 103 21.06 0.91 -6.00
N PRO A 104 20.56 0.74 -4.76
CA PRO A 104 19.25 1.25 -4.35
C PRO A 104 19.10 2.77 -4.39
N ASN A 105 20.22 3.51 -4.35
CA ASN A 105 20.23 4.97 -4.29
C ASN A 105 20.61 5.61 -5.64
N ASN A 106 20.56 4.84 -6.74
CA ASN A 106 20.91 5.35 -8.04
C ASN A 106 19.85 6.34 -8.57
N GLU A 107 20.14 7.64 -8.49
CA GLU A 107 19.21 8.71 -8.88
C GLU A 107 18.70 8.59 -10.32
N VAL A 108 19.56 8.17 -11.25
CA VAL A 108 19.18 7.99 -12.67
C VAL A 108 18.15 6.88 -12.80
N LEU A 109 18.38 5.73 -12.18
CA LEU A 109 17.43 4.62 -12.24
C LEU A 109 16.10 4.95 -11.53
N LEU A 110 16.13 5.69 -10.41
CA LEU A 110 14.91 6.12 -9.72
C LEU A 110 14.07 7.06 -10.61
N SER A 111 14.71 8.06 -11.22
CA SER A 111 14.07 9.00 -12.14
C SER A 111 13.52 8.30 -13.40
N ASP A 112 14.31 7.40 -13.98
CA ASP A 112 13.92 6.66 -15.18
C ASP A 112 12.79 5.65 -14.87
N LEU A 113 12.79 5.02 -13.70
CA LEU A 113 11.71 4.17 -13.19
C LEU A 113 10.42 4.96 -13.02
N GLU A 114 10.48 6.15 -12.41
CA GLU A 114 9.32 7.02 -12.27
C GLU A 114 8.75 7.40 -13.64
N THR A 115 9.61 7.73 -14.60
CA THR A 115 9.23 8.04 -15.97
C THR A 115 8.55 6.86 -16.65
N ALA A 116 9.11 5.65 -16.50
CA ALA A 116 8.53 4.43 -17.05
C ALA A 116 7.17 4.09 -16.42
N ARG A 117 7.01 4.25 -15.09
CA ARG A 117 5.72 4.06 -14.40
C ARG A 117 4.68 5.06 -14.88
N LYS A 118 5.05 6.33 -15.07
CA LYS A 118 4.16 7.35 -15.65
C LYS A 118 3.74 6.98 -17.07
N ALA A 119 4.68 6.55 -17.91
CA ALA A 119 4.39 6.15 -19.29
C ALA A 119 3.58 4.83 -19.38
N ALA A 120 3.74 3.95 -18.39
CA ALA A 120 2.95 2.73 -18.25
C ALA A 120 1.51 2.99 -17.78
N THR A 121 1.21 4.16 -17.20
CA THR A 121 -0.09 4.45 -16.58
C THR A 121 -1.16 4.71 -17.65
N ASP A 122 -2.14 3.81 -17.75
CA ASP A 122 -3.25 3.95 -18.68
C ASP A 122 -4.24 5.02 -18.21
N VAL A 123 -4.54 5.03 -16.91
CA VAL A 123 -5.61 5.86 -16.33
C VAL A 123 -5.09 6.76 -15.21
N ILE A 124 -5.45 8.04 -15.24
CA ILE A 124 -5.30 8.94 -14.08
C ILE A 124 -6.66 9.10 -13.41
N VAL A 125 -6.75 8.76 -12.13
CA VAL A 125 -7.96 8.96 -11.33
C VAL A 125 -7.93 10.35 -10.70
N VAL A 126 -9.03 11.08 -10.81
CA VAL A 126 -9.18 12.45 -10.32
C VAL A 126 -10.45 12.57 -9.49
N CYS A 127 -10.30 12.97 -8.23
CA CYS A 127 -11.43 13.42 -7.44
C CYS A 127 -11.90 14.78 -7.96
N SER A 128 -12.99 14.82 -8.72
CA SER A 128 -13.51 16.04 -9.35
C SER A 128 -13.96 17.10 -8.35
N SER A 129 -14.27 16.68 -7.11
CA SER A 129 -14.59 17.58 -5.99
C SER A 129 -13.35 18.28 -5.41
N SER A 130 -12.13 17.84 -5.76
CA SER A 130 -10.89 18.54 -5.42
C SER A 130 -10.60 19.62 -6.46
N LYS A 131 -10.94 20.87 -6.14
CA LYS A 131 -10.74 22.02 -7.04
C LYS A 131 -9.29 22.10 -7.54
N PHE A 132 -8.32 21.94 -6.65
CA PHE A 132 -6.90 22.03 -6.97
C PHE A 132 -6.44 20.96 -7.97
N LEU A 133 -6.77 19.69 -7.72
CA LEU A 133 -6.37 18.60 -8.60
C LEU A 133 -7.10 18.68 -9.95
N PHE A 134 -8.40 18.97 -9.91
CA PHE A 134 -9.22 19.16 -11.11
C PHE A 134 -8.66 20.27 -12.02
N GLU A 135 -8.36 21.45 -11.47
CA GLU A 135 -7.82 22.57 -12.24
C GLU A 135 -6.44 22.25 -12.83
N LYS A 136 -5.56 21.59 -12.07
CA LYS A 136 -4.24 21.17 -12.59
C LYS A 136 -4.37 20.19 -13.75
N ILE A 137 -5.21 19.17 -13.63
CA ILE A 137 -5.40 18.16 -14.68
C ILE A 137 -6.06 18.79 -15.91
N CYS A 138 -7.09 19.62 -15.75
CA CYS A 138 -7.70 20.30 -16.89
C CYS A 138 -6.75 21.31 -17.56
N LYS A 139 -5.83 21.94 -16.80
CA LYS A 139 -4.80 22.81 -17.38
C LYS A 139 -3.81 22.00 -18.22
N ALA A 140 -3.31 20.89 -17.70
CA ALA A 140 -2.38 20.00 -18.42
C ALA A 140 -3.04 19.32 -19.63
N GLY A 141 -4.31 18.91 -19.47
CA GLY A 141 -5.11 18.25 -20.51
C GLY A 141 -5.67 19.18 -21.59
N GLY A 142 -5.54 20.49 -21.42
CA GLY A 142 -6.02 21.48 -22.38
C GLY A 142 -7.56 21.59 -22.47
N LYS A 143 -8.02 22.35 -23.49
CA LYS A 143 -9.44 22.69 -23.67
C LYS A 143 -10.31 21.48 -24.01
N SER A 144 -9.75 20.48 -24.69
CA SER A 144 -10.43 19.25 -25.12
C SER A 144 -10.91 18.43 -23.93
N VAL A 145 -10.02 18.17 -22.95
CA VAL A 145 -10.35 17.45 -21.71
C VAL A 145 -11.49 18.14 -20.95
N LEU A 146 -11.39 19.46 -20.75
CA LEU A 146 -12.43 20.21 -20.03
C LEU A 146 -13.78 20.22 -20.76
N ALA A 147 -13.77 20.33 -22.09
CA ALA A 147 -14.99 20.30 -22.90
C ALA A 147 -15.66 18.92 -22.85
N SER A 148 -14.87 17.85 -22.96
CA SER A 148 -15.35 16.47 -22.86
C SER A 148 -15.96 16.19 -21.48
N TYR A 149 -15.26 16.54 -20.40
CA TYR A 149 -15.77 16.43 -19.03
C TYR A 149 -17.12 17.13 -18.87
N LYS A 150 -17.23 18.41 -19.28
CA LYS A 150 -18.48 19.19 -19.18
C LYS A 150 -19.62 18.60 -20.02
N SER A 151 -19.32 18.06 -21.19
CA SER A 151 -20.30 17.42 -22.08
C SER A 151 -20.87 16.16 -21.45
N GLN A 152 -20.01 15.31 -20.88
CA GLN A 152 -20.41 14.07 -20.21
C GLN A 152 -21.11 14.33 -18.89
N LEU A 153 -20.67 15.32 -18.09
CA LEU A 153 -21.32 15.71 -16.84
C LEU A 153 -22.80 16.05 -17.02
N LYS A 154 -23.17 16.65 -18.16
CA LYS A 154 -24.58 16.97 -18.49
C LYS A 154 -25.42 15.74 -18.87
N LYS A 155 -24.78 14.66 -19.34
CA LYS A 155 -25.43 13.45 -19.86
C LYS A 155 -25.44 12.31 -18.84
N SER A 156 -24.57 12.35 -17.85
CA SER A 156 -24.26 11.22 -16.99
C SER A 156 -25.14 11.16 -15.73
N GLN A 157 -25.66 9.96 -15.44
CA GLN A 157 -26.07 9.53 -14.09
C GLN A 157 -24.97 8.68 -13.40
N ASN A 158 -23.84 8.42 -14.07
CA ASN A 158 -22.78 7.52 -13.60
C ASN A 158 -21.86 8.19 -12.56
N SER A 159 -21.31 7.37 -11.65
CA SER A 159 -20.34 7.79 -10.63
C SER A 159 -18.96 8.14 -11.18
N VAL A 160 -18.61 7.63 -12.37
CA VAL A 160 -17.34 7.86 -13.06
C VAL A 160 -17.55 8.53 -14.42
N ILE A 161 -16.87 9.66 -14.65
CA ILE A 161 -16.81 10.32 -15.96
C ILE A 161 -15.44 10.00 -16.59
N SER A 162 -15.46 9.26 -17.69
CA SER A 162 -14.27 8.81 -18.40
C SER A 162 -13.94 9.76 -19.57
N VAL A 163 -12.78 10.42 -19.51
CA VAL A 163 -12.35 11.39 -20.52
C VAL A 163 -11.00 11.00 -21.09
N GLN A 164 -10.88 11.00 -22.41
CA GLN A 164 -9.60 10.75 -23.07
C GLN A 164 -8.59 11.83 -22.70
N ALA A 165 -7.39 11.41 -22.29
CA ALA A 165 -6.31 12.33 -22.00
C ALA A 165 -5.80 13.02 -23.27
N ASP A 166 -5.29 14.23 -23.12
CA ASP A 166 -4.77 15.06 -24.21
C ASP A 166 -3.71 16.04 -23.64
N GLY A 167 -3.11 16.87 -24.49
CA GLY A 167 -2.15 17.89 -24.07
C GLY A 167 -0.86 17.31 -23.51
N GLU A 168 -0.49 17.72 -22.29
CA GLU A 168 0.75 17.29 -21.61
C GLU A 168 0.58 16.00 -20.78
N LEU A 169 -0.62 15.41 -20.77
CA LEU A 169 -0.90 14.21 -19.98
C LEU A 169 -0.40 12.96 -20.72
N ALA A 170 0.45 12.18 -20.08
CA ALA A 170 1.04 10.97 -20.63
C ALA A 170 0.12 9.73 -20.58
N SER A 171 -0.97 9.79 -19.81
CA SER A 171 -1.94 8.68 -19.69
C SER A 171 -2.82 8.58 -20.94
N LYS A 172 -3.56 7.47 -21.07
CA LYS A 172 -4.56 7.29 -22.13
C LYS A 172 -5.89 7.94 -21.75
N GLN A 173 -6.27 7.79 -20.49
CA GLN A 173 -7.59 8.15 -19.98
C GLN A 173 -7.49 8.88 -18.64
N ILE A 174 -8.54 9.63 -18.31
CA ILE A 174 -8.73 10.35 -17.06
C ILE A 174 -10.12 9.98 -16.52
N TYR A 175 -10.16 9.46 -15.30
CA TYR A 175 -11.41 9.16 -14.60
C TYR A 175 -11.71 10.24 -13.59
N PHE A 176 -12.75 11.03 -13.86
CA PHE A 176 -13.27 12.00 -12.93
C PHE A 176 -14.36 11.36 -12.08
N LEU A 177 -14.07 11.18 -10.78
CA LEU A 177 -15.01 10.67 -9.80
C LEU A 177 -15.38 11.78 -8.83
N SER A 178 -16.67 11.94 -8.56
CA SER A 178 -17.11 12.84 -7.50
C SER A 178 -17.06 12.12 -6.17
N TRP A 179 -16.39 12.71 -5.18
CA TRP A 179 -16.33 12.18 -3.82
C TRP A 179 -16.44 13.31 -2.81
N LYS A 180 -17.19 13.05 -1.73
CA LYS A 180 -17.31 13.94 -0.60
C LYS A 180 -16.93 13.17 0.66
N ALA A 181 -16.18 13.81 1.54
CA ALA A 181 -15.89 13.24 2.84
C ALA A 181 -17.18 13.12 3.65
N ASP A 182 -17.44 11.92 4.15
CA ASP A 182 -18.51 11.70 5.12
C ASP A 182 -18.07 12.20 6.50
N ALA A 183 -19.03 12.71 7.28
CA ALA A 183 -18.77 13.26 8.60
C ALA A 183 -18.45 12.19 9.66
N ASP A 184 -18.80 10.93 9.38
CA ASP A 184 -18.62 9.80 10.28
C ASP A 184 -17.54 8.84 9.76
N ALA A 185 -16.67 8.36 10.65
CA ALA A 185 -15.51 7.54 10.30
C ALA A 185 -15.92 6.20 9.67
N SER A 186 -17.10 5.69 10.06
CA SER A 186 -17.65 4.42 9.59
C SER A 186 -18.10 4.47 8.12
N THR A 187 -18.74 5.58 7.75
CA THR A 187 -19.20 5.85 6.38
C THR A 187 -18.07 6.30 5.47
N LEU A 188 -17.08 7.00 6.04
CA LEU A 188 -15.87 7.44 5.34
C LEU A 188 -15.10 6.28 4.71
N ARG A 189 -14.93 5.16 5.42
CA ARG A 189 -14.25 3.97 4.88
C ARG A 189 -14.99 3.41 3.66
N LYS A 190 -16.31 3.19 3.79
CA LYS A 190 -17.15 2.65 2.73
C LYS A 190 -17.17 3.55 1.49
N SER A 191 -17.16 4.87 1.67
CA SER A 191 -17.12 5.80 0.53
C SER A 191 -15.76 5.85 -0.16
N ILE A 192 -14.65 5.65 0.57
CA ILE A 192 -13.31 5.48 0.00
C ILE A 192 -13.21 4.15 -0.77
N GLU A 193 -13.70 3.06 -0.18
CA GLU A 193 -13.69 1.73 -0.82
C GLU A 193 -14.51 1.76 -2.12
N LYS A 194 -15.70 2.37 -2.08
CA LYS A 194 -16.52 2.59 -3.27
C LYS A 194 -15.79 3.42 -4.34
N PHE A 195 -15.11 4.50 -3.94
CA PHE A 195 -14.36 5.33 -4.89
C PHE A 195 -13.29 4.53 -5.64
N VAL A 196 -12.56 3.66 -4.95
CA VAL A 196 -11.55 2.78 -5.57
C VAL A 196 -12.25 1.73 -6.45
N SER A 197 -13.28 1.06 -5.94
CA SER A 197 -14.05 0.05 -6.68
C SER A 197 -14.61 0.59 -8.00
N ASP A 198 -15.28 1.74 -7.98
CA ASP A 198 -15.88 2.36 -9.17
C ASP A 198 -14.81 2.64 -10.26
N ALA A 199 -13.60 3.07 -9.85
CA ALA A 199 -12.50 3.30 -10.79
C ALA A 199 -11.95 2.00 -11.38
N PHE A 200 -11.84 0.93 -10.58
CA PHE A 200 -11.44 -0.39 -11.07
C PHE A 200 -12.44 -0.99 -12.05
N GLU A 201 -13.72 -0.96 -11.70
CA GLU A 201 -14.80 -1.46 -12.56
C GLU A 201 -14.77 -0.77 -13.92
N LYS A 202 -14.56 0.56 -13.92
CA LYS A 202 -14.46 1.34 -15.16
C LYS A 202 -13.21 0.99 -15.96
N ALA A 203 -12.06 0.78 -15.30
CA ALA A 203 -10.83 0.39 -15.97
C ALA A 203 -10.92 -1.00 -16.60
N VAL A 204 -11.61 -1.95 -15.95
CA VAL A 204 -11.87 -3.28 -16.51
C VAL A 204 -12.80 -3.17 -17.72
N GLU A 205 -13.87 -2.38 -17.63
CA GLU A 205 -14.80 -2.13 -18.74
C GLU A 205 -14.07 -1.57 -19.98
N GLU A 206 -13.12 -0.67 -19.77
CA GLU A 206 -12.36 0.00 -20.84
C GLU A 206 -11.03 -0.71 -21.20
N ASN A 207 -10.78 -1.89 -20.62
CA ASN A 207 -9.59 -2.72 -20.85
C ASN A 207 -8.25 -1.97 -20.62
N HIS A 208 -8.15 -1.32 -19.46
CA HIS A 208 -6.94 -0.70 -18.95
C HIS A 208 -6.27 -1.59 -17.90
N HIS A 209 -4.93 -1.57 -17.86
CA HIS A 209 -4.14 -2.47 -17.01
C HIS A 209 -3.32 -1.75 -15.94
N SER A 210 -3.41 -0.42 -15.89
CA SER A 210 -2.70 0.39 -14.89
C SER A 210 -3.44 1.69 -14.58
N MET A 211 -3.39 2.12 -13.32
CA MET A 211 -4.00 3.38 -12.90
C MET A 211 -3.25 4.09 -11.79
N ALA A 212 -3.36 5.43 -11.78
CA ALA A 212 -2.79 6.29 -10.77
C ALA A 212 -3.89 6.91 -9.90
N PHE A 213 -3.82 6.68 -8.58
CA PHE A 213 -4.72 7.27 -7.60
C PHE A 213 -4.06 8.44 -6.84
N PRO A 214 -4.82 9.50 -6.53
CA PRO A 214 -4.42 10.48 -5.54
C PRO A 214 -4.73 9.97 -4.12
N ALA A 215 -4.05 10.50 -3.10
CA ALA A 215 -4.45 10.30 -1.70
C ALA A 215 -5.70 11.15 -1.36
N ILE A 216 -6.89 10.62 -1.66
CA ILE A 216 -8.17 11.33 -1.43
C ILE A 216 -8.41 11.55 0.06
N GLY A 217 -9.12 12.60 0.46
CA GLY A 217 -9.45 12.84 1.89
C GLY A 217 -8.31 13.36 2.77
N CYS A 218 -7.04 13.09 2.46
CA CYS A 218 -5.86 13.54 3.23
C CYS A 218 -5.51 15.05 3.08
N GLY A 219 -6.36 15.81 2.38
CA GLY A 219 -6.17 17.24 2.13
C GLY A 219 -7.08 18.12 2.99
N GLN A 220 -7.85 18.99 2.34
CA GLN A 220 -8.76 19.96 2.98
C GLN A 220 -9.94 19.33 3.73
N PHE A 221 -10.15 18.02 3.60
CA PHE A 221 -11.28 17.31 4.19
C PHE A 221 -11.06 16.91 5.65
N GLY A 222 -9.82 17.01 6.16
CA GLY A 222 -9.52 16.75 7.58
C GLY A 222 -9.69 15.29 8.01
N CYS A 223 -9.76 14.36 7.05
CA CYS A 223 -9.86 12.93 7.33
C CYS A 223 -8.57 12.42 8.00
N SER A 224 -8.70 11.38 8.83
CA SER A 224 -7.54 10.68 9.38
C SER A 224 -6.70 10.09 8.26
N ILE A 225 -5.44 10.52 8.14
CA ILE A 225 -4.49 10.06 7.13
C ILE A 225 -4.33 8.54 7.20
N ASP A 226 -4.21 7.99 8.40
CA ASP A 226 -4.05 6.55 8.62
C ASP A 226 -5.29 5.76 8.16
N LEU A 227 -6.50 6.26 8.46
CA LEU A 227 -7.74 5.61 8.03
C LEU A 227 -7.86 5.60 6.50
N VAL A 228 -7.55 6.73 5.86
CA VAL A 228 -7.56 6.83 4.39
C VAL A 228 -6.53 5.87 3.80
N ALA A 229 -5.29 5.91 4.27
CA ALA A 229 -4.22 5.06 3.78
C ALA A 229 -4.61 3.59 3.91
N GLN A 230 -5.13 3.17 5.07
CA GLN A 230 -5.59 1.80 5.30
C GLN A 230 -6.72 1.40 4.35
N ALA A 231 -7.76 2.23 4.22
CA ALA A 231 -8.92 1.93 3.39
C ALA A 231 -8.55 1.83 1.89
N MET A 232 -7.78 2.81 1.39
CA MET A 232 -7.34 2.81 -0.01
C MET A 232 -6.41 1.63 -0.32
N ILE A 233 -5.42 1.37 0.53
CA ILE A 233 -4.43 0.32 0.30
C ILE A 233 -5.07 -1.07 0.34
N ARG A 234 -5.93 -1.34 1.33
CA ARG A 234 -6.65 -2.63 1.43
C ARG A 234 -7.57 -2.87 0.25
N GLU A 235 -8.33 -1.85 -0.15
CA GLU A 235 -9.26 -1.98 -1.27
C GLU A 235 -8.54 -2.14 -2.60
N VAL A 236 -7.47 -1.38 -2.84
CA VAL A 236 -6.61 -1.58 -4.00
C VAL A 236 -6.05 -2.99 -4.01
N HIS A 237 -5.49 -3.47 -2.90
CA HIS A 237 -4.95 -4.82 -2.82
C HIS A 237 -6.00 -5.88 -3.18
N ARG A 238 -7.21 -5.78 -2.62
CA ARG A 238 -8.32 -6.68 -2.94
C ARG A 238 -8.65 -6.66 -4.44
N LYS A 239 -8.82 -5.47 -5.01
CA LYS A 239 -9.13 -5.30 -6.44
C LYS A 239 -8.01 -5.74 -7.38
N GLN A 240 -6.75 -5.63 -6.94
CA GLN A 240 -5.61 -6.17 -7.68
C GLN A 240 -5.63 -7.70 -7.77
N GLN A 241 -6.03 -8.39 -6.70
CA GLN A 241 -6.21 -9.85 -6.73
C GLN A 241 -7.36 -10.27 -7.67
N GLU A 242 -8.41 -9.44 -7.78
CA GLU A 242 -9.56 -9.71 -8.65
C GLU A 242 -9.27 -9.46 -10.14
N HIS A 243 -8.48 -8.42 -10.46
CA HIS A 243 -8.41 -7.88 -11.83
C HIS A 243 -6.99 -7.73 -12.40
N GLY A 244 -5.94 -7.81 -11.58
CA GLY A 244 -4.54 -7.71 -12.04
C GLY A 244 -4.12 -6.31 -12.53
N ILE A 245 -4.86 -5.26 -12.20
CA ILE A 245 -4.54 -3.88 -12.61
C ILE A 245 -3.41 -3.32 -11.73
N SER A 246 -2.34 -2.82 -12.34
CA SER A 246 -1.24 -2.16 -11.63
C SER A 246 -1.69 -0.81 -11.06
N VAL A 247 -1.35 -0.51 -9.80
CA VAL A 247 -1.76 0.75 -9.15
C VAL A 247 -0.56 1.52 -8.64
N THR A 248 -0.53 2.82 -8.91
CA THR A 248 0.41 3.77 -8.31
C THR A 248 -0.34 4.82 -7.51
N PHE A 249 0.08 5.09 -6.27
CA PHE A 249 -0.39 6.24 -5.51
C PHE A 249 0.52 7.44 -5.77
N VAL A 250 -0.07 8.54 -6.24
CA VAL A 250 0.67 9.77 -6.54
C VAL A 250 0.48 10.76 -5.39
N ILE A 251 1.52 10.87 -4.56
CA ILE A 251 1.57 11.75 -3.40
C ILE A 251 2.62 12.83 -3.68
N GLN A 252 2.29 14.09 -3.38
CA GLN A 252 3.21 15.20 -3.63
C GLN A 252 4.42 15.11 -2.68
N PRO A 253 5.65 15.42 -3.14
CA PRO A 253 6.86 15.28 -2.31
C PRO A 253 6.82 16.04 -0.98
N GLU A 254 6.12 17.18 -0.94
CA GLU A 254 5.94 17.99 0.27
C GLU A 254 4.98 17.38 1.32
N LYS A 255 4.31 16.27 1.01
CA LYS A 255 3.33 15.58 1.86
C LYS A 255 3.91 14.29 2.45
N THR A 256 4.99 14.44 3.20
CA THR A 256 5.76 13.32 3.77
C THR A 256 4.93 12.48 4.75
N ASP A 257 4.08 13.10 5.55
CA ASP A 257 3.16 12.43 6.47
C ASP A 257 2.16 11.49 5.76
N ILE A 258 1.60 11.95 4.64
CA ILE A 258 0.72 11.12 3.80
C ILE A 258 1.52 9.99 3.15
N TYR A 259 2.71 10.29 2.63
CA TYR A 259 3.58 9.30 2.01
C TYR A 259 3.95 8.19 3.00
N ASP A 260 4.41 8.55 4.19
CA ASP A 260 4.80 7.62 5.26
C ASP A 260 3.61 6.74 5.68
N ALA A 261 2.41 7.31 5.80
CA ALA A 261 1.21 6.53 6.13
C ALA A 261 0.88 5.48 5.06
N PHE A 262 0.93 5.84 3.77
CA PHE A 262 0.70 4.88 2.68
C PHE A 262 1.79 3.81 2.62
N GLN A 263 3.07 4.19 2.77
CA GLN A 263 4.19 3.25 2.83
C GLN A 263 4.05 2.26 3.99
N ASN A 264 3.71 2.75 5.18
CA ASN A 264 3.50 1.90 6.35
C ASN A 264 2.37 0.87 6.13
N GLN A 265 1.26 1.28 5.50
CA GLN A 265 0.17 0.35 5.19
C GLN A 265 0.56 -0.72 4.16
N ILE A 266 1.38 -0.36 3.17
CA ILE A 266 1.94 -1.33 2.21
C ILE A 266 2.82 -2.35 2.94
N GLN A 267 3.73 -1.89 3.80
CA GLN A 267 4.60 -2.78 4.58
C GLN A 267 3.81 -3.72 5.50
N LEU A 268 2.74 -3.23 6.13
CA LEU A 268 1.86 -4.07 6.97
C LEU A 268 1.18 -5.17 6.15
N LEU A 269 0.67 -4.86 4.96
CA LEU A 269 0.09 -5.88 4.07
C LEU A 269 1.14 -6.92 3.63
N GLU A 270 2.36 -6.48 3.28
CA GLU A 270 3.44 -7.40 2.92
C GLU A 270 3.82 -8.33 4.07
N ALA A 271 3.81 -7.82 5.31
CA ALA A 271 4.07 -8.60 6.51
C ALA A 271 2.96 -9.61 6.82
N GLU A 272 1.68 -9.29 6.55
CA GLU A 272 0.55 -10.22 6.69
C GLU A 272 0.63 -11.39 5.70
N ILE A 273 1.21 -11.18 4.52
CA ILE A 273 1.34 -12.20 3.45
C ILE A 273 2.55 -13.11 3.68
N SER A 274 3.55 -12.68 4.46
CA SER A 274 4.71 -13.49 4.83
C SER A 274 4.35 -14.45 5.98
N PRO A 275 4.53 -15.79 5.82
CA PRO A 275 4.25 -16.74 6.88
C PRO A 275 5.31 -16.59 7.98
N THR A 276 5.04 -15.71 8.94
CA THR A 276 5.91 -15.54 10.12
C THR A 276 5.47 -16.54 11.18
N ASP A 277 6.42 -17.37 11.65
CA ASP A 277 6.21 -18.35 12.72
C ASP A 277 5.51 -17.69 13.94
N LEU A 278 4.26 -18.09 14.18
CA LEU A 278 3.31 -17.58 15.18
C LEU A 278 3.69 -17.86 16.65
N LYS A 279 4.97 -17.98 16.98
CA LYS A 279 5.43 -18.17 18.37
C LYS A 279 5.94 -16.85 18.94
N THR A 280 4.98 -16.12 19.51
CA THR A 280 5.16 -14.95 20.40
C THR A 280 5.63 -13.68 19.69
N MET A 281 4.68 -12.87 19.23
CA MET A 281 4.93 -11.50 18.76
C MET A 281 4.77 -10.53 19.92
N SER A 282 5.70 -9.58 20.07
CA SER A 282 5.58 -8.45 20.99
C SER A 282 5.74 -7.14 20.21
N ALA A 283 4.92 -6.15 20.52
CA ALA A 283 4.99 -4.81 19.95
C ALA A 283 5.19 -3.78 21.07
N THR A 284 6.19 -2.92 20.94
CA THR A 284 6.44 -1.82 21.87
C THR A 284 5.71 -0.57 21.38
N VAL A 285 4.70 -0.13 22.13
CA VAL A 285 4.02 1.16 21.91
C VAL A 285 4.66 2.19 22.84
N LYS A 286 4.67 3.48 22.48
CA LYS A 286 5.35 4.59 23.21
C LYS A 286 5.14 4.66 24.75
N LYS A 287 4.18 3.92 25.32
CA LYS A 287 3.90 3.81 26.78
C LYS A 287 3.51 2.41 27.30
N GLY A 288 3.74 1.32 26.55
CA GLY A 288 3.37 -0.04 27.00
C GLY A 288 3.78 -1.15 26.03
N VAL A 289 3.67 -2.41 26.46
CA VAL A 289 3.98 -3.60 25.65
C VAL A 289 2.69 -4.36 25.37
N ILE A 290 2.46 -4.74 24.11
CA ILE A 290 1.42 -5.70 23.72
C ILE A 290 2.12 -7.01 23.38
N GLU A 291 1.66 -8.10 24.00
CA GLU A 291 2.20 -9.45 23.81
C GLU A 291 1.11 -10.39 23.32
N ILE A 292 1.42 -11.22 22.33
CA ILE A 292 0.53 -12.27 21.82
C ILE A 292 1.03 -13.62 22.32
N GLU A 293 0.20 -14.31 23.10
CA GLU A 293 0.51 -15.65 23.62
C GLU A 293 -0.53 -16.68 23.17
N GLN A 294 -0.05 -17.82 22.66
CA GLN A 294 -0.88 -19.00 22.44
C GLN A 294 -1.01 -19.79 23.76
N GLY A 295 -2.13 -19.64 24.46
CA GLY A 295 -2.29 -20.28 25.76
C GLY A 295 -3.71 -20.21 26.32
N ASN A 296 -3.90 -20.76 27.51
CA ASN A 296 -5.17 -20.66 28.23
C ASN A 296 -5.14 -19.45 29.16
N ILE A 297 -6.08 -18.52 28.96
CA ILE A 297 -6.17 -17.26 29.70
C ILE A 297 -6.20 -17.44 31.22
N ILE A 298 -6.73 -18.56 31.73
CA ILE A 298 -6.79 -18.84 33.18
C ILE A 298 -5.39 -19.07 33.82
N LYS A 299 -4.35 -19.28 33.00
CA LYS A 299 -2.97 -19.47 33.47
C LYS A 299 -2.15 -18.18 33.46
N GLN A 300 -2.73 -17.08 32.99
CA GLN A 300 -2.03 -15.80 32.79
C GLN A 300 -1.73 -15.10 34.11
N LYS A 301 -0.47 -14.72 34.29
CA LYS A 301 0.01 -13.99 35.48
C LYS A 301 -0.08 -12.48 35.23
N VAL A 302 -1.28 -11.94 35.37
CA VAL A 302 -1.61 -10.54 35.13
C VAL A 302 -2.46 -9.98 36.26
N ASP A 303 -2.58 -8.68 36.41
CA ASP A 303 -3.43 -8.09 37.43
C ASP A 303 -4.92 -8.41 37.16
N VAL A 304 -5.34 -8.33 35.90
CA VAL A 304 -6.73 -8.54 35.50
C VAL A 304 -6.87 -9.59 34.42
N ILE A 305 -7.73 -10.58 34.64
CA ILE A 305 -8.20 -11.50 33.59
C ILE A 305 -9.57 -11.01 33.10
N ILE A 306 -9.72 -10.90 31.78
CA ILE A 306 -10.99 -10.50 31.15
C ILE A 306 -11.79 -11.73 30.77
N GLY A 307 -13.05 -11.75 31.19
CA GLY A 307 -14.09 -12.65 30.68
C GLY A 307 -15.24 -11.85 30.08
N THR A 308 -16.12 -12.54 29.36
CA THR A 308 -17.36 -11.95 28.84
C THR A 308 -18.55 -12.51 29.60
N SER A 309 -19.50 -11.66 30.00
CA SER A 309 -20.73 -12.14 30.67
C SER A 309 -21.69 -12.86 29.71
N SER A 310 -21.56 -12.61 28.40
CA SER A 310 -22.37 -13.17 27.31
C SER A 310 -21.90 -14.54 26.81
N SER A 311 -20.59 -14.84 26.79
CA SER A 311 -20.09 -16.17 26.43
C SER A 311 -20.27 -17.14 27.58
N GLY A 312 -21.22 -18.08 27.43
CA GLY A 312 -21.42 -19.16 28.39
C GLY A 312 -20.14 -19.98 28.63
N PHE A 313 -19.41 -20.32 27.57
CA PHE A 313 -18.22 -21.17 27.64
C PHE A 313 -17.04 -20.49 28.35
N LEU A 314 -16.63 -19.29 27.92
CA LEU A 314 -15.48 -18.61 28.52
C LEU A 314 -15.75 -18.22 29.98
N ARG A 315 -16.97 -17.75 30.27
CA ARG A 315 -17.39 -17.44 31.64
C ARG A 315 -17.36 -18.67 32.53
N GLN A 316 -17.88 -19.80 32.04
CA GLN A 316 -17.88 -21.06 32.78
C GLN A 316 -16.44 -21.52 33.04
N ALA A 317 -15.58 -21.55 32.02
CA ALA A 317 -14.18 -21.95 32.16
C ALA A 317 -13.41 -21.10 33.19
N ILE A 318 -13.56 -19.77 33.14
CA ILE A 318 -12.91 -18.87 34.10
C ILE A 318 -13.45 -19.10 35.51
N THR A 319 -14.77 -19.14 35.68
CA THR A 319 -15.38 -19.24 37.03
C THR A 319 -15.20 -20.63 37.66
N GLU A 320 -15.19 -21.71 36.89
CA GLU A 320 -14.85 -23.06 37.38
C GLU A 320 -13.40 -23.14 37.82
N ALA A 321 -12.47 -22.60 37.04
CA ALA A 321 -11.05 -22.56 37.39
C ALA A 321 -10.76 -21.67 38.60
N ALA A 322 -11.50 -20.56 38.75
CA ALA A 322 -11.38 -19.65 39.89
C ALA A 322 -11.99 -20.21 41.19
N GLY A 323 -12.97 -21.11 41.08
CA GLY A 323 -13.60 -21.82 42.19
C GLY A 323 -15.02 -21.34 42.52
N ASN A 324 -15.74 -22.17 43.29
CA ASN A 324 -17.18 -22.00 43.58
C ASN A 324 -17.53 -20.65 44.24
N GLU A 325 -16.63 -20.08 45.04
CA GLU A 325 -16.84 -18.77 45.67
C GLU A 325 -16.90 -17.63 44.64
N VAL A 326 -16.11 -17.72 43.56
CA VAL A 326 -16.14 -16.75 42.47
C VAL A 326 -17.42 -16.87 41.65
N GLN A 327 -17.94 -18.09 41.44
CA GLN A 327 -19.26 -18.28 40.81
C GLN A 327 -20.39 -17.65 41.62
N LYS A 328 -20.36 -17.79 42.95
CA LYS A 328 -21.34 -17.16 43.84
C LYS A 328 -21.21 -15.64 43.81
N ALA A 329 -19.99 -15.12 43.89
CA ALA A 329 -19.71 -13.68 43.82
C ALA A 329 -20.22 -13.08 42.51
N TYR A 330 -19.94 -13.72 41.37
CA TYR A 330 -20.44 -13.28 40.07
C TYR A 330 -21.97 -13.21 40.03
N LYS A 331 -22.67 -14.27 40.48
CA LYS A 331 -24.14 -14.29 40.50
C LYS A 331 -24.71 -13.22 41.43
N LYS A 332 -24.07 -13.00 42.60
CA LYS A 332 -24.47 -11.97 43.56
C LYS A 332 -24.33 -10.57 42.95
N GLU A 333 -23.17 -10.26 42.36
CA GLU A 333 -22.93 -8.96 41.73
C GLU A 333 -23.84 -8.71 40.53
N LEU A 334 -24.09 -9.75 39.70
CA LEU A 334 -25.05 -9.68 38.60
C LEU A 334 -26.47 -9.38 39.09
N ASN A 335 -26.90 -9.99 40.20
CA ASN A 335 -28.23 -9.76 40.77
C ASN A 335 -28.35 -8.36 41.41
N ASN A 336 -27.30 -7.87 42.06
CA ASN A 336 -27.27 -6.54 42.65
C ASN A 336 -27.23 -5.44 41.58
N HIS A 337 -26.55 -5.71 40.46
CA HIS A 337 -26.30 -4.75 39.39
C HIS A 337 -26.61 -5.34 38.01
N PRO A 338 -27.88 -5.63 37.70
CA PRO A 338 -28.27 -6.34 36.47
C PRO A 338 -27.95 -5.59 35.17
N ASN A 339 -27.79 -4.26 35.25
CA ASN A 339 -27.48 -3.40 34.12
C ASN A 339 -26.00 -2.98 34.05
N SER A 340 -25.13 -3.55 34.89
CA SER A 340 -23.71 -3.19 34.85
C SER A 340 -23.06 -3.67 33.56
N THR A 341 -22.27 -2.81 32.93
CA THR A 341 -21.44 -3.16 31.76
C THR A 341 -20.22 -3.98 32.16
N LEU A 342 -19.80 -3.92 33.42
CA LEU A 342 -18.68 -4.66 33.96
C LEU A 342 -19.02 -5.22 35.35
N ILE A 343 -18.75 -6.49 35.56
CA ILE A 343 -18.88 -7.18 36.85
C ILE A 343 -17.47 -7.59 37.29
N ALA A 344 -16.99 -6.97 38.36
CA ALA A 344 -15.70 -7.27 38.94
C ALA A 344 -15.84 -8.30 40.06
N VAL A 345 -15.07 -9.39 40.01
CA VAL A 345 -15.10 -10.44 41.04
C VAL A 345 -13.68 -10.80 41.50
N PRO A 346 -13.53 -11.35 42.72
CA PRO A 346 -12.23 -11.84 43.20
C PRO A 346 -11.63 -12.89 42.27
N SER A 347 -10.30 -13.01 42.26
CA SER A 347 -9.56 -13.95 41.42
C SER A 347 -9.71 -15.43 41.82
N GLY A 348 -10.06 -15.69 43.08
CA GLY A 348 -10.15 -17.05 43.60
C GLY A 348 -8.81 -17.79 43.47
N ALA A 349 -8.82 -18.93 42.80
CA ALA A 349 -7.61 -19.73 42.56
C ALA A 349 -6.78 -19.27 41.34
N LEU A 350 -7.24 -18.27 40.57
CA LEU A 350 -6.50 -17.82 39.39
C LEU A 350 -5.28 -16.95 39.76
N PRO A 351 -4.20 -17.00 38.97
CA PRO A 351 -2.98 -16.23 39.21
C PRO A 351 -3.13 -14.76 38.76
N CYS A 352 -4.24 -14.12 39.11
CA CYS A 352 -4.51 -12.70 38.90
C CYS A 352 -4.98 -12.01 40.18
N LYS A 353 -5.06 -10.67 40.16
CA LYS A 353 -5.62 -9.89 41.29
C LYS A 353 -7.15 -9.82 41.21
N GLN A 354 -7.71 -9.71 40.00
CA GLN A 354 -9.14 -9.60 39.79
C GLN A 354 -9.60 -10.18 38.45
N ILE A 355 -10.88 -10.53 38.37
CA ILE A 355 -11.52 -10.95 37.12
C ILE A 355 -12.60 -9.92 36.77
N PHE A 356 -12.56 -9.40 35.55
CA PHE A 356 -13.62 -8.53 35.02
C PHE A 356 -14.45 -9.29 33.99
N PHE A 357 -15.74 -9.46 34.28
CA PHE A 357 -16.73 -9.94 33.31
C PHE A 357 -17.41 -8.75 32.66
N VAL A 358 -17.08 -8.49 31.40
CA VAL A 358 -17.62 -7.36 30.67
C VAL A 358 -18.79 -7.82 29.81
N LYS A 359 -19.89 -7.07 29.84
CA LYS A 359 -21.05 -7.30 28.98
C LYS A 359 -20.70 -6.85 27.57
N TRP A 360 -20.83 -7.77 26.64
CA TRP A 360 -20.57 -7.52 25.23
C TRP A 360 -21.44 -8.43 24.38
N GLU A 361 -22.08 -7.88 23.36
CA GLU A 361 -22.91 -8.64 22.43
C GLU A 361 -22.39 -8.39 21.02
N PRO A 362 -22.16 -9.45 20.22
CA PRO A 362 -21.74 -9.28 18.84
C PRO A 362 -22.84 -8.58 18.04
N ASN A 363 -22.43 -7.82 17.03
CA ASN A 363 -23.33 -7.15 16.10
C ASN A 363 -22.88 -7.44 14.67
N ASP A 364 -23.83 -7.74 13.79
CA ASP A 364 -23.56 -8.03 12.37
C ASP A 364 -23.14 -6.76 11.60
N ASN A 365 -23.46 -5.58 12.13
CA ASN A 365 -22.96 -4.32 11.59
C ASN A 365 -21.53 -4.06 12.09
N GLU A 366 -20.57 -4.10 11.17
CA GLU A 366 -19.12 -3.92 11.42
C GLU A 366 -18.80 -2.63 12.20
N ASP A 367 -19.56 -1.56 11.99
CA ASP A 367 -19.30 -0.26 12.60
C ASP A 367 -19.78 -0.22 14.06
N ILE A 368 -20.99 -0.74 14.31
CA ILE A 368 -21.53 -0.91 15.67
C ILE A 368 -20.64 -1.88 16.44
N LEU A 369 -20.21 -2.96 15.78
CA LEU A 369 -19.29 -3.93 16.35
C LEU A 369 -17.96 -3.28 16.74
N ARG A 370 -17.33 -2.53 15.84
CA ARG A 370 -16.06 -1.83 16.11
C ARG A 370 -16.21 -0.86 17.29
N GLN A 371 -17.26 -0.05 17.30
CA GLN A 371 -17.51 0.87 18.41
C GLN A 371 -17.74 0.12 19.73
N SER A 372 -18.49 -1.00 19.70
CA SER A 372 -18.70 -1.84 20.89
C SER A 372 -17.41 -2.42 21.45
N ILE A 373 -16.43 -2.75 20.60
CA ILE A 373 -15.11 -3.24 21.01
C ILE A 373 -14.29 -2.10 21.63
N ILE A 374 -14.35 -0.89 21.05
CA ILE A 374 -13.70 0.29 21.63
C ILE A 374 -14.28 0.60 23.01
N ASP A 375 -15.61 0.58 23.15
CA ASP A 375 -16.30 0.82 24.42
C ASP A 375 -15.97 -0.26 25.46
N PHE A 376 -15.88 -1.52 25.01
CA PHE A 376 -15.45 -2.66 25.82
C PHE A 376 -14.05 -2.44 26.40
N ILE A 377 -13.06 -2.14 25.54
CA ILE A 377 -11.67 -1.95 25.96
C ILE A 377 -11.57 -0.71 26.86
N SER A 378 -12.25 0.38 26.49
CA SER A 378 -12.28 1.61 27.28
C SER A 378 -12.82 1.39 28.69
N THR A 379 -13.91 0.61 28.81
CA THR A 379 -14.50 0.24 30.10
C THR A 379 -13.50 -0.51 30.97
N VAL A 380 -12.77 -1.49 30.39
CA VAL A 380 -11.73 -2.24 31.10
C VAL A 380 -10.61 -1.32 31.58
N VAL A 381 -10.05 -0.51 30.67
CA VAL A 381 -8.90 0.36 30.97
C VAL A 381 -9.25 1.40 32.03
N GLN A 382 -10.43 2.02 31.96
CA GLN A 382 -10.88 2.97 32.98
C GLN A 382 -10.99 2.32 34.37
N ASN A 383 -11.52 1.10 34.45
CA ASN A 383 -11.59 0.37 35.71
C ASN A 383 -10.19 0.00 36.21
N MET A 384 -9.30 -0.48 35.34
CA MET A 384 -7.91 -0.76 35.72
C MET A 384 -7.20 0.46 36.31
N ILE A 385 -7.40 1.65 35.71
CA ILE A 385 -6.84 2.90 36.22
C ILE A 385 -7.37 3.19 37.62
N SER A 386 -8.69 3.05 37.83
CA SER A 386 -9.32 3.25 39.14
C SER A 386 -8.74 2.33 40.22
N TYR A 387 -8.52 1.06 39.89
CA TYR A 387 -7.95 0.06 40.79
C TYR A 387 -6.40 0.03 40.82
N LYS A 388 -5.73 0.88 40.02
CA LYS A 388 -4.27 0.92 39.87
C LYS A 388 -3.65 -0.41 39.40
N PHE A 389 -4.33 -1.13 38.53
CA PHE A 389 -3.80 -2.33 37.87
C PHE A 389 -2.93 -1.97 36.67
N THR A 390 -1.87 -2.74 36.44
CA THR A 390 -0.85 -2.44 35.42
C THR A 390 -0.72 -3.49 34.32
N SER A 391 -1.43 -4.61 34.40
CA SER A 391 -1.41 -5.68 33.39
C SER A 391 -2.79 -6.34 33.24
N VAL A 392 -3.13 -6.72 32.01
CA VAL A 392 -4.42 -7.34 31.69
C VAL A 392 -4.27 -8.36 30.57
N ALA A 393 -4.97 -9.48 30.71
CA ALA A 393 -5.07 -10.49 29.66
C ALA A 393 -6.47 -10.43 29.02
N PHE A 394 -6.50 -10.20 27.71
CA PHE A 394 -7.71 -10.26 26.90
C PHE A 394 -7.80 -11.62 26.18
N PRO A 395 -8.97 -12.26 26.14
CA PRO A 395 -9.22 -13.36 25.23
C PRO A 395 -9.54 -12.83 23.82
N ALA A 396 -9.50 -13.73 22.82
CA ALA A 396 -10.04 -13.46 21.49
C ALA A 396 -11.58 -13.43 21.51
N ILE A 397 -12.12 -12.33 22.02
CA ILE A 397 -13.57 -12.11 22.16
C ILE A 397 -14.18 -11.93 20.77
N GLY A 398 -15.32 -12.58 20.52
CA GLY A 398 -16.03 -12.50 19.23
C GLY A 398 -15.59 -13.54 18.20
N CYS A 399 -14.53 -14.31 18.43
CA CYS A 399 -14.03 -15.33 17.49
C CYS A 399 -14.61 -16.75 17.70
N GLY A 400 -15.75 -16.87 18.41
CA GLY A 400 -16.38 -18.15 18.78
C GLY A 400 -17.57 -18.57 17.91
N LEU A 401 -18.42 -19.48 18.41
CA LEU A 401 -19.58 -20.10 17.71
C LEU A 401 -20.66 -19.14 17.18
N HIS A 402 -20.59 -17.84 17.48
CA HIS A 402 -21.51 -16.80 16.99
C HIS A 402 -20.73 -15.67 16.28
N GLY A 403 -19.60 -16.03 15.67
CA GLY A 403 -18.46 -15.14 15.50
C GLY A 403 -18.60 -14.06 14.43
N CYS A 404 -18.03 -12.90 14.77
CA CYS A 404 -17.66 -11.87 13.82
C CYS A 404 -16.48 -12.37 12.96
N SER A 405 -16.32 -11.85 11.74
CA SER A 405 -15.25 -12.29 10.82
C SER A 405 -13.87 -12.16 11.47
N THR A 406 -12.93 -13.03 11.09
CA THR A 406 -11.53 -13.03 11.56
C THR A 406 -10.72 -11.80 11.10
N GLN A 407 -11.37 -10.81 10.49
CA GLN A 407 -10.76 -9.62 9.88
C GLN A 407 -11.06 -8.31 10.63
N ILE A 408 -11.81 -8.39 11.75
CA ILE A 408 -12.18 -7.26 12.62
C ILE A 408 -11.19 -7.16 13.78
#